data_AF-A0A7C5AYV3-F1
#
_entry.id   AF-A0A7C5AYV3-F1
#
_cell.length_a   1.000
_cell.length_b   1.000
_cell.length_c   1.000
_cell.angle_alpha   90.00
_cell.angle_beta   90.00
_cell.angle_gamma   90.00
#
_symmetry.space_group_name_H-M   'P 1'
#
loop_
_entity.id
_entity.type
_entity.pdbx_description
1 polymer ?
#
loop_
_entity_poly.entity_id
_entity_poly.type
_entity_poly.pdbx_seq_one_letter_code
_entity_poly.pdbx_strand_id
1 'polypeptide(L)'
;MSGWTKGAGMPKILLADDSIAVRKVAERLLTEAGLSVTLAANGEEALAYLAKERPDVVVSDVIMPDKSGYEVCAFIRGSATLSATPVLLISGIVNDEVTKQAESCRADGVLKKPFQGTSLKDRVLELIAKRQEPAPAAVGGSAPAPIAAPVEKTTPIPDQQQQSLRQEASKLKEVEEQLRAERLRSEELTKRLSESTEQLAKAKASEMQLAAERKRVSDLQETLAKVEQQLSRIPELESALKAEQDTVSVFKQEALNWQKASSRIAELESALNTEQAAAEQLVQQLADLEQVSIKAREVEAKLASVERQEADLRQKIQDLEVELSEERQKGSETMGQLHELEKVATRVQELEGLLTEERDRNGMLARRVVEAEQAAESATKRLEEMARKLSEIAGLASQLGNGRGQS
;
A
#
# COMPACT_ATOMS: atom_id res chain seq x y z
N MET A 1 -46.61 30.40 -12.15
CA MET A 1 -46.14 29.80 -13.42
C MET A 1 -46.31 30.84 -14.53
N SER A 2 -45.30 31.67 -14.78
CA SER A 2 -45.28 32.58 -15.93
C SER A 2 -44.92 31.77 -17.19
N GLY A 3 -45.80 31.76 -18.19
CA GLY A 3 -45.64 30.88 -19.35
C GLY A 3 -44.58 31.35 -20.34
N TRP A 4 -43.68 30.44 -20.73
CA TRP A 4 -42.91 30.58 -21.97
C TRP A 4 -43.89 30.57 -23.15
N THR A 5 -43.81 31.57 -24.02
CA THR A 5 -44.79 31.75 -25.11
C THR A 5 -44.58 30.73 -26.22
N LYS A 6 -45.67 30.38 -26.91
CA LYS A 6 -45.87 29.14 -27.69
C LYS A 6 -45.13 29.08 -29.04
N GLY A 7 -43.89 29.56 -29.08
CA GLY A 7 -42.98 29.56 -30.23
C GLY A 7 -41.49 29.52 -29.86
N ALA A 8 -41.12 29.83 -28.61
CA ALA A 8 -39.78 29.57 -28.09
C ALA A 8 -39.73 28.20 -27.41
N GLY A 9 -38.69 27.41 -27.70
CA GLY A 9 -38.43 26.17 -26.97
C GLY A 9 -38.02 26.44 -25.52
N MET A 10 -38.19 25.45 -24.64
CA MET A 10 -37.65 25.49 -23.28
C MET A 10 -36.10 25.57 -23.35
N PRO A 11 -35.45 26.57 -22.74
CA PRO A 11 -34.00 26.74 -22.89
C PRO A 11 -33.23 25.54 -22.35
N LYS A 12 -32.19 25.12 -23.09
CA LYS A 12 -31.27 24.05 -22.70
C LYS A 12 -30.14 24.61 -21.83
N ILE A 13 -29.99 24.15 -20.61
CA ILE A 13 -28.87 24.50 -19.72
C ILE A 13 -27.97 23.28 -19.57
N LEU A 14 -26.67 23.43 -19.81
CA LEU A 14 -25.68 22.45 -19.38
C LEU A 14 -25.16 22.84 -17.99
N LEU A 15 -25.16 21.90 -17.06
CA LEU A 15 -24.67 22.08 -15.68
C LEU A 15 -23.54 21.07 -15.40
N ALA A 16 -22.31 21.56 -15.36
CA ALA A 16 -21.10 20.79 -15.04
C ALA A 16 -20.60 21.14 -13.63
N ASP A 17 -20.51 20.15 -12.76
CA ASP A 17 -20.05 20.29 -11.37
C ASP A 17 -19.66 18.89 -10.87
N ASP A 18 -18.56 18.72 -10.13
CA ASP A 18 -18.15 17.39 -9.66
C ASP A 18 -19.06 16.86 -8.52
N SER A 19 -19.63 17.78 -7.74
CA SER A 19 -20.44 17.46 -6.57
C SER A 19 -21.87 17.09 -6.94
N ILE A 20 -22.23 15.81 -6.70
CA ILE A 20 -23.61 15.29 -6.85
C ILE A 20 -24.62 16.15 -6.07
N ALA A 21 -24.22 16.70 -4.91
CA ALA A 21 -25.07 17.56 -4.09
C ALA A 21 -25.35 18.90 -4.78
N VAL A 22 -24.32 19.56 -5.32
CA VAL A 22 -24.47 20.84 -6.02
C VAL A 22 -25.25 20.65 -7.32
N ARG A 23 -24.97 19.58 -8.10
CA ARG A 23 -25.74 19.24 -9.31
C ARG A 23 -27.23 19.14 -9.01
N LYS A 24 -27.65 18.34 -8.02
CA LYS A 24 -29.06 18.18 -7.65
C LYS A 24 -29.74 19.46 -7.17
N VAL A 25 -29.02 20.32 -6.42
CA VAL A 25 -29.56 21.60 -5.95
C VAL A 25 -29.76 22.57 -7.13
N ALA A 26 -28.75 22.74 -7.98
CA ALA A 26 -28.84 23.64 -9.13
C ALA A 26 -29.83 23.13 -10.21
N GLU A 27 -29.85 21.83 -10.49
CA GLU A 27 -30.85 21.17 -11.34
C GLU A 27 -32.27 21.50 -10.91
N ARG A 28 -32.57 21.31 -9.62
CA ARG A 28 -33.89 21.60 -9.05
C ARG A 28 -34.26 23.08 -9.22
N LEU A 29 -33.37 24.00 -8.86
CA LEU A 29 -33.63 25.46 -8.93
C LEU A 29 -33.90 25.95 -10.36
N LEU A 30 -33.19 25.41 -11.34
CA LEU A 30 -33.34 25.75 -12.75
C LEU A 30 -34.57 25.07 -13.38
N THR A 31 -34.88 23.83 -12.98
CA THR A 31 -36.09 23.12 -13.42
C THR A 31 -37.37 23.75 -12.83
N GLU A 32 -37.36 24.17 -11.56
CA GLU A 32 -38.43 24.96 -10.94
C GLU A 32 -38.61 26.34 -11.60
N ALA A 33 -37.60 26.85 -12.32
CA ALA A 33 -37.70 28.05 -13.16
C ALA A 33 -38.29 27.78 -14.57
N GLY A 34 -38.53 26.52 -14.94
CA GLY A 34 -39.01 26.13 -16.27
C GLY A 34 -37.91 26.07 -17.32
N LEU A 35 -36.69 25.69 -16.94
CA LEU A 35 -35.54 25.47 -17.84
C LEU A 35 -35.26 23.96 -17.98
N SER A 36 -34.71 23.54 -19.11
CA SER A 36 -34.35 22.14 -19.37
C SER A 36 -32.87 21.92 -19.02
N VAL A 37 -32.58 21.20 -17.94
CA VAL A 37 -31.21 20.99 -17.45
C VAL A 37 -30.65 19.66 -17.96
N THR A 38 -29.38 19.68 -18.40
CA THR A 38 -28.56 18.47 -18.59
C THR A 38 -27.36 18.52 -17.67
N LEU A 39 -27.03 17.40 -17.02
CA LEU A 39 -25.94 17.28 -16.06
C LEU A 39 -24.67 16.70 -16.69
N ALA A 40 -23.51 17.19 -16.25
CA ALA A 40 -22.20 16.59 -16.46
C ALA A 40 -21.46 16.50 -15.11
N ALA A 41 -20.84 15.35 -14.82
CA ALA A 41 -20.15 15.07 -13.56
C ALA A 41 -18.68 15.50 -13.53
N ASN A 42 -18.12 15.93 -14.66
CA ASN A 42 -16.78 16.49 -14.82
C ASN A 42 -16.73 17.34 -16.10
N GLY A 43 -15.58 17.96 -16.39
CA GLY A 43 -15.43 18.75 -17.61
C GLY A 43 -15.36 17.93 -18.90
N GLU A 44 -14.93 16.66 -18.88
CA GLU A 44 -14.89 15.83 -20.08
C GLU A 44 -16.30 15.44 -20.56
N GLU A 45 -17.20 15.06 -19.66
CA GLU A 45 -18.63 14.87 -19.95
C GLU A 45 -19.26 16.14 -20.51
N ALA A 46 -18.92 17.31 -19.96
CA ALA A 46 -19.40 18.60 -20.44
C ALA A 46 -18.94 18.87 -21.89
N LEU A 47 -17.68 18.63 -22.21
CA LEU A 47 -17.14 18.73 -23.57
C LEU A 47 -17.76 17.69 -24.52
N ALA A 48 -17.96 16.46 -24.07
CA ALA A 48 -18.58 15.38 -24.85
C ALA A 48 -20.07 15.62 -25.14
N TYR A 49 -20.75 16.42 -24.32
CA TYR A 49 -22.09 16.95 -24.61
C TYR A 49 -22.03 18.12 -25.59
N LEU A 50 -21.17 19.13 -25.34
CA LEU A 50 -21.01 20.32 -26.18
C LEU A 50 -20.57 20.00 -27.63
N ALA A 51 -19.89 18.87 -27.84
CA ALA A 51 -19.55 18.36 -29.18
C ALA A 51 -20.77 17.87 -29.99
N LYS A 52 -21.93 17.66 -29.35
CA LYS A 52 -23.14 17.06 -29.95
C LYS A 52 -24.35 17.99 -29.89
N GLU A 53 -24.52 18.67 -28.77
CA GLU A 53 -25.68 19.48 -28.42
C GLU A 53 -25.30 20.92 -28.15
N ARG A 54 -26.22 21.86 -28.41
CA ARG A 54 -25.99 23.29 -28.20
C ARG A 54 -26.89 23.81 -27.08
N PRO A 55 -26.38 23.99 -25.86
CA PRO A 55 -27.13 24.63 -24.79
C PRO A 55 -27.23 26.15 -25.01
N ASP A 56 -28.28 26.74 -24.45
CA ASP A 56 -28.55 28.17 -24.46
C ASP A 56 -27.74 28.94 -23.41
N VAL A 57 -27.32 28.25 -22.33
CA VAL A 57 -26.33 28.69 -21.32
C VAL A 57 -25.55 27.47 -20.82
N VAL A 58 -24.25 27.63 -20.59
CA VAL A 58 -23.43 26.68 -19.81
C VAL A 58 -23.19 27.23 -18.41
N VAL A 59 -23.38 26.38 -17.42
CA VAL A 59 -23.06 26.61 -16.02
C VAL A 59 -21.99 25.59 -15.63
N SER A 60 -20.81 26.03 -15.21
CA SER A 60 -19.68 25.14 -14.91
C SER A 60 -19.01 25.52 -13.61
N ASP A 61 -18.71 24.55 -12.74
CA ASP A 61 -17.75 24.76 -11.66
C ASP A 61 -16.36 25.05 -12.24
N VAL A 62 -15.59 25.87 -11.53
CA VAL A 62 -14.21 26.24 -11.88
C VAL A 62 -13.28 25.05 -11.66
N ILE A 63 -13.42 24.36 -10.52
CA ILE A 63 -12.58 23.22 -10.14
C ILE A 63 -13.36 21.94 -10.43
N MET A 64 -12.87 21.14 -11.35
CA MET A 64 -13.40 19.81 -11.68
C MET A 64 -12.24 18.89 -12.05
N PRO A 65 -12.36 17.56 -11.89
CA PRO A 65 -11.40 16.62 -12.43
C PRO A 65 -11.36 16.68 -13.96
N ASP A 66 -10.23 16.24 -14.51
CA ASP A 66 -9.91 16.08 -15.95
C ASP A 66 -9.84 17.38 -16.77
N LYS A 67 -10.87 18.24 -16.68
CA LYS A 67 -11.01 19.53 -17.38
C LYS A 67 -11.70 20.54 -16.47
N SER A 68 -11.01 21.65 -16.20
CA SER A 68 -11.52 22.78 -15.40
C SER A 68 -12.63 23.57 -16.12
N GLY A 69 -13.43 24.34 -15.38
CA GLY A 69 -14.43 25.24 -15.96
C GLY A 69 -13.84 26.30 -16.89
N TYR A 70 -12.59 26.72 -16.66
CA TYR A 70 -11.87 27.61 -17.57
C TYR A 70 -11.56 26.94 -18.92
N GLU A 71 -11.22 25.65 -18.94
CA GLU A 71 -11.00 24.89 -20.17
C GLU A 71 -12.32 24.62 -20.92
N VAL A 72 -13.41 24.34 -20.20
CA VAL A 72 -14.76 24.24 -20.79
C VAL A 72 -15.15 25.58 -21.43
N CYS A 73 -14.93 26.70 -20.75
CA CYS A 73 -15.16 28.05 -21.30
C CYS A 73 -14.27 28.33 -22.52
N ALA A 74 -12.97 28.01 -22.45
CA ALA A 74 -12.04 28.19 -23.57
C ALA A 74 -12.44 27.37 -24.80
N PHE A 75 -12.90 26.13 -24.63
CA PHE A 75 -13.43 25.29 -25.72
C PHE A 75 -14.68 25.92 -26.35
N ILE A 76 -15.62 26.41 -25.54
CA ILE A 76 -16.83 27.10 -26.00
C ILE A 76 -16.45 28.32 -26.85
N ARG A 77 -15.51 29.16 -26.38
CA ARG A 77 -15.04 30.34 -27.12
C ARG A 77 -14.22 29.99 -28.37
N GLY A 78 -13.50 28.87 -28.39
CA GLY A 78 -12.78 28.35 -29.56
C GLY A 78 -13.70 27.74 -30.62
N SER A 79 -14.91 27.32 -30.26
CA SER A 79 -15.88 26.71 -31.19
C SER A 79 -16.67 27.77 -31.97
N ALA A 80 -16.56 27.74 -33.30
CA ALA A 80 -17.32 28.60 -34.20
C ALA A 80 -18.85 28.44 -34.10
N THR A 81 -19.34 27.40 -33.42
CA THR A 81 -20.78 27.10 -33.25
C THR A 81 -21.31 27.31 -31.83
N LEU A 82 -20.43 27.53 -30.84
CA LEU A 82 -20.75 27.71 -29.43
C LEU A 82 -20.20 29.03 -28.84
N SER A 83 -19.36 29.77 -29.57
CA SER A 83 -18.67 30.97 -29.06
C SER A 83 -19.59 32.04 -28.49
N ALA A 84 -20.84 32.11 -28.93
CA ALA A 84 -21.91 33.00 -28.46
C ALA A 84 -22.86 32.39 -27.41
N THR A 85 -22.63 31.15 -26.95
CA THR A 85 -23.34 30.57 -25.79
C THR A 85 -22.77 31.17 -24.51
N PRO A 86 -23.59 31.79 -23.63
CA PRO A 86 -23.10 32.32 -22.36
C PRO A 86 -22.56 31.24 -21.43
N VAL A 87 -21.49 31.56 -20.69
CA VAL A 87 -20.84 30.69 -19.72
C VAL A 87 -20.83 31.37 -18.35
N LEU A 88 -21.60 30.82 -17.41
CA LEU A 88 -21.57 31.19 -16.00
C LEU A 88 -20.63 30.24 -15.26
N LEU A 89 -19.50 30.76 -14.78
CA LEU A 89 -18.63 30.01 -13.89
C LEU A 89 -19.19 30.03 -12.47
N ILE A 90 -19.09 28.90 -11.78
CA ILE A 90 -19.38 28.76 -10.35
C ILE A 90 -18.06 28.45 -9.64
N SER A 91 -17.85 28.92 -8.41
CA SER A 91 -16.67 28.54 -7.62
C SER A 91 -16.92 28.63 -6.10
N GLY A 92 -16.34 27.73 -5.31
CA GLY A 92 -16.31 27.83 -3.84
C GLY A 92 -15.53 29.05 -3.33
N ILE A 93 -14.52 29.50 -4.08
CA ILE A 93 -13.70 30.67 -3.76
C ILE A 93 -13.76 31.64 -4.93
N VAL A 94 -14.11 32.90 -4.66
CA VAL A 94 -14.02 33.99 -5.63
C VAL A 94 -13.06 35.02 -5.05
N ASN A 95 -11.95 35.22 -5.74
CA ASN A 95 -10.86 36.15 -5.45
C ASN A 95 -10.40 36.82 -6.75
N ASP A 96 -9.45 37.76 -6.68
CA ASP A 96 -8.91 38.47 -7.84
C ASP A 96 -8.36 37.53 -8.93
N GLU A 97 -7.79 36.39 -8.55
CA GLU A 97 -7.21 35.41 -9.47
C GLU A 97 -8.30 34.67 -10.27
N VAL A 98 -9.33 34.17 -9.59
CA VAL A 98 -10.52 33.55 -10.21
C VAL A 98 -11.23 34.54 -11.13
N THR A 99 -11.34 35.80 -10.72
CA THR A 99 -11.94 36.86 -11.55
C THR A 99 -11.12 37.12 -12.81
N LYS A 100 -9.80 37.32 -12.70
CA LYS A 100 -8.90 37.50 -13.86
C LYS A 100 -8.90 36.31 -14.80
N GLN A 101 -8.96 35.08 -14.27
CA GLN A 101 -8.96 33.87 -15.09
C GLN A 101 -10.31 33.68 -15.80
N ALA A 102 -11.42 34.03 -15.15
CA ALA A 102 -12.75 34.08 -15.77
C ALA A 102 -12.83 35.14 -16.89
N GLU A 103 -12.27 36.33 -16.69
CA GLU A 103 -12.14 37.37 -17.73
C GLU A 103 -11.26 36.88 -18.90
N SER A 104 -10.14 36.21 -18.60
CA SER A 104 -9.20 35.66 -19.59
C SER A 104 -9.83 34.58 -20.48
N CYS A 105 -10.60 33.65 -19.91
CA CYS A 105 -11.37 32.68 -20.69
C CYS A 105 -12.70 33.25 -21.26
N ARG A 106 -12.99 34.54 -21.01
CA ARG A 106 -14.20 35.26 -21.41
C ARG A 106 -15.50 34.60 -20.94
N ALA A 107 -15.59 34.25 -19.67
CA ALA A 107 -16.86 33.89 -19.03
C ALA A 107 -17.78 35.12 -18.90
N ASP A 108 -19.10 34.93 -18.94
CA ASP A 108 -20.09 36.01 -18.85
C ASP A 108 -20.45 36.37 -17.40
N GLY A 109 -19.95 35.59 -16.43
CA GLY A 109 -20.05 35.87 -15.00
C GLY A 109 -19.40 34.79 -14.13
N VAL A 110 -19.21 35.13 -12.86
CA VAL A 110 -18.77 34.20 -11.80
C VAL A 110 -19.78 34.25 -10.65
N LEU A 111 -20.19 33.09 -10.14
CA LEU A 111 -21.09 32.93 -8.99
C LEU A 111 -20.41 32.15 -7.86
N LYS A 112 -20.46 32.67 -6.63
CA LYS A 112 -19.85 32.02 -5.47
C LYS A 112 -20.75 30.89 -4.91
N LYS A 113 -20.18 29.73 -4.58
CA LYS A 113 -20.81 28.69 -3.73
C LYS A 113 -20.64 29.05 -2.24
N PRO A 114 -21.63 28.76 -1.37
CA PRO A 114 -22.99 28.36 -1.70
C PRO A 114 -23.79 29.56 -2.25
N PHE A 115 -24.53 29.33 -3.34
CA PHE A 115 -25.46 30.31 -3.91
C PHE A 115 -26.86 30.10 -3.31
N GLN A 116 -27.58 31.19 -3.07
CA GLN A 116 -28.99 31.12 -2.69
C GLN A 116 -29.85 30.80 -3.91
N GLY A 117 -31.05 30.23 -3.69
CA GLY A 117 -31.86 29.63 -4.75
C GLY A 117 -32.27 30.59 -5.88
N THR A 118 -32.46 31.86 -5.56
CA THR A 118 -32.68 32.95 -6.51
C THR A 118 -31.42 33.28 -7.31
N SER A 119 -30.26 33.41 -6.65
CA SER A 119 -29.02 33.94 -7.24
C SER A 119 -28.52 33.19 -8.47
N LEU A 120 -28.63 31.85 -8.51
CA LEU A 120 -28.26 31.08 -9.70
C LEU A 120 -29.27 31.26 -10.83
N LYS A 121 -30.56 31.08 -10.51
CA LYS A 121 -31.68 31.22 -11.46
C LYS A 121 -31.67 32.59 -12.12
N ASP A 122 -31.57 33.66 -11.33
CA ASP A 122 -31.71 35.02 -11.81
C ASP A 122 -30.53 35.41 -12.71
N ARG A 123 -29.30 34.93 -12.42
CA ARG A 123 -28.14 35.07 -13.33
C ARG A 123 -28.29 34.27 -14.62
N VAL A 124 -28.79 33.04 -14.58
CA VAL A 124 -29.03 32.25 -15.81
C VAL A 124 -30.12 32.91 -16.67
N LEU A 125 -31.20 33.43 -16.07
CA LEU A 125 -32.23 34.17 -16.79
C LEU A 125 -31.72 35.51 -17.35
N GLU A 126 -30.87 36.24 -16.63
CA GLU A 126 -30.20 37.45 -17.10
C GLU A 126 -29.33 37.17 -18.35
N LEU A 127 -28.57 36.07 -18.36
CA LEU A 127 -27.75 35.67 -19.50
C LEU A 127 -28.60 35.23 -20.71
N ILE A 128 -29.74 34.57 -20.49
CA ILE A 128 -30.69 34.25 -21.57
C ILE A 128 -31.32 35.52 -22.14
N ALA A 129 -31.73 36.47 -21.28
CA ALA A 129 -32.35 37.73 -21.69
C ALA A 129 -31.39 38.62 -22.51
N LYS A 130 -30.12 38.77 -22.07
CA LYS A 130 -29.09 39.52 -22.80
C LYS A 130 -28.79 38.97 -24.20
N ARG A 131 -29.09 37.68 -24.45
CA ARG A 131 -28.99 37.04 -25.78
C ARG A 131 -30.23 37.28 -26.66
N GLN A 132 -31.26 37.95 -26.16
CA GLN A 132 -32.56 38.15 -26.83
C GLN A 132 -32.96 39.62 -27.09
N GLU A 133 -32.25 40.62 -26.54
CA GLU A 133 -32.60 42.05 -26.69
C GLU A 133 -32.06 42.71 -27.98
N PRO A 134 -32.91 43.43 -28.76
CA PRO A 134 -32.50 44.36 -29.82
C PRO A 134 -32.58 45.85 -29.36
N ALA A 135 -31.78 46.73 -29.96
CA ALA A 135 -31.58 48.12 -29.50
C ALA A 135 -32.59 49.19 -30.06
N PRO A 136 -32.91 50.28 -29.30
CA PRO A 136 -33.88 51.33 -29.69
C PRO A 136 -33.30 52.69 -30.17
N ALA A 137 -34.16 53.62 -30.65
CA ALA A 137 -33.84 54.96 -31.21
C ALA A 137 -34.83 56.09 -30.77
N ALA A 138 -34.65 57.38 -31.18
CA ALA A 138 -35.27 58.57 -30.53
C ALA A 138 -35.74 59.78 -31.41
N VAL A 139 -36.68 60.63 -30.90
CA VAL A 139 -37.21 61.98 -31.32
C VAL A 139 -38.04 62.60 -30.13
N GLY A 140 -38.62 63.84 -30.05
CA GLY A 140 -38.83 65.06 -30.89
C GLY A 140 -39.66 66.16 -30.12
N GLY A 141 -40.14 67.29 -30.71
CA GLY A 141 -40.96 68.32 -29.98
C GLY A 141 -41.50 69.58 -30.76
N SER A 142 -42.14 70.57 -30.05
CA SER A 142 -42.48 72.02 -30.40
C SER A 142 -43.96 72.52 -30.62
N ALA A 143 -44.25 73.86 -30.47
CA ALA A 143 -45.52 74.68 -30.62
C ALA A 143 -45.24 76.25 -30.47
N PRO A 144 -46.15 77.28 -30.24
CA PRO A 144 -47.61 77.63 -30.44
C PRO A 144 -47.90 79.12 -30.99
N ALA A 145 -49.13 79.73 -30.94
CA ALA A 145 -49.49 81.20 -30.66
C ALA A 145 -50.88 81.84 -31.19
N PRO A 146 -51.46 82.96 -30.61
CA PRO A 146 -52.78 83.65 -30.97
C PRO A 146 -52.91 85.26 -30.91
N ILE A 147 -54.07 85.92 -31.25
CA ILE A 147 -54.39 87.43 -31.21
C ILE A 147 -55.94 87.81 -30.93
N ALA A 148 -56.38 89.08 -30.64
CA ALA A 148 -57.77 89.53 -30.22
C ALA A 148 -58.27 91.05 -30.45
N ALA A 149 -59.56 91.40 -30.12
CA ALA A 149 -60.22 92.72 -29.73
C ALA A 149 -60.61 93.86 -30.78
N PRO A 150 -61.32 95.04 -30.49
CA PRO A 150 -62.54 95.45 -29.71
C PRO A 150 -63.58 96.47 -30.41
N VAL A 151 -64.18 97.50 -29.72
CA VAL A 151 -65.50 98.23 -30.02
C VAL A 151 -65.58 99.75 -29.59
N GLU A 152 -66.49 100.61 -30.14
CA GLU A 152 -67.01 101.95 -29.61
C GLU A 152 -68.26 102.51 -30.44
N LYS A 153 -69.07 103.60 -30.24
CA LYS A 153 -69.40 104.69 -29.23
C LYS A 153 -70.80 105.40 -29.56
N THR A 154 -71.26 106.49 -28.87
CA THR A 154 -72.59 107.22 -29.02
C THR A 154 -72.59 108.77 -28.71
N THR A 155 -73.73 109.49 -28.88
CA THR A 155 -73.96 110.97 -28.64
C THR A 155 -75.38 111.37 -28.04
N PRO A 156 -75.64 112.62 -27.52
CA PRO A 156 -76.74 112.93 -26.55
C PRO A 156 -77.80 114.05 -26.91
N ILE A 157 -78.74 114.37 -25.98
CA ILE A 157 -80.03 115.13 -26.17
C ILE A 157 -80.34 116.18 -25.02
N PRO A 158 -81.21 117.23 -25.19
CA PRO A 158 -81.33 118.44 -24.32
C PRO A 158 -82.27 118.46 -23.08
N ASP A 159 -82.54 119.68 -22.57
CA ASP A 159 -82.64 120.00 -21.12
C ASP A 159 -83.93 119.69 -20.34
N GLN A 160 -85.14 119.80 -20.89
CA GLN A 160 -86.36 119.66 -20.04
C GLN A 160 -86.51 118.24 -19.49
N GLN A 161 -86.01 117.26 -20.24
CA GLN A 161 -85.88 115.86 -19.84
C GLN A 161 -84.90 115.70 -18.66
N GLN A 162 -83.98 116.63 -18.41
CA GLN A 162 -83.06 116.56 -17.27
C GLN A 162 -83.73 116.60 -15.90
N GLN A 163 -84.93 117.16 -15.73
CA GLN A 163 -85.56 117.18 -14.41
C GLN A 163 -86.21 115.84 -14.03
N SER A 164 -86.90 115.18 -14.98
CA SER A 164 -87.32 113.78 -14.78
C SER A 164 -86.10 112.86 -14.68
N LEU A 165 -85.13 113.01 -15.59
CA LEU A 165 -83.86 112.27 -15.53
C LEU A 165 -83.06 112.54 -14.26
N ARG A 166 -83.25 113.66 -13.54
CA ARG A 166 -82.60 113.90 -12.22
C ARG A 166 -83.27 113.13 -11.09
N GLN A 167 -84.60 112.99 -11.09
CA GLN A 167 -85.31 112.16 -10.11
C GLN A 167 -85.18 110.66 -10.42
N GLU A 168 -85.13 110.31 -11.71
CA GLU A 168 -84.80 108.96 -12.16
C GLU A 168 -83.33 108.66 -11.86
N ALA A 169 -82.40 109.59 -12.09
CA ALA A 169 -81.00 109.41 -11.70
C ALA A 169 -80.77 109.36 -10.19
N SER A 170 -81.58 110.00 -9.34
CA SER A 170 -81.46 109.83 -7.88
C SER A 170 -81.90 108.43 -7.46
N LYS A 171 -83.01 107.90 -8.00
CA LYS A 171 -83.45 106.53 -7.76
C LYS A 171 -82.49 105.49 -8.37
N LEU A 172 -81.96 105.75 -9.56
CA LEU A 172 -80.94 104.93 -10.20
C LEU A 172 -79.64 104.93 -9.41
N LYS A 173 -79.22 106.06 -8.83
CA LYS A 173 -78.06 106.10 -7.91
C LYS A 173 -78.27 105.24 -6.67
N GLU A 174 -79.45 105.32 -6.06
CA GLU A 174 -79.81 104.52 -4.88
C GLU A 174 -79.84 103.02 -5.22
N VAL A 175 -80.37 102.64 -6.38
CA VAL A 175 -80.34 101.26 -6.89
C VAL A 175 -78.93 100.83 -7.34
N GLU A 176 -78.12 101.71 -7.90
CA GLU A 176 -76.71 101.45 -8.23
C GLU A 176 -75.87 101.24 -6.97
N GLU A 177 -76.12 101.99 -5.89
CA GLU A 177 -75.44 101.81 -4.60
C GLU A 177 -75.85 100.50 -3.93
N GLN A 178 -77.14 100.13 -3.98
CA GLN A 178 -77.60 98.79 -3.57
C GLN A 178 -76.94 97.68 -4.40
N LEU A 179 -76.90 97.82 -5.72
CA LEU A 179 -76.28 96.85 -6.64
C LEU A 179 -74.75 96.77 -6.45
N ARG A 180 -74.07 97.89 -6.15
CA ARG A 180 -72.64 97.90 -5.77
C ARG A 180 -72.42 97.18 -4.45
N ALA A 181 -73.25 97.44 -3.43
CA ALA A 181 -73.17 96.77 -2.14
C ALA A 181 -73.47 95.26 -2.24
N GLU A 182 -74.39 94.85 -3.10
CA GLU A 182 -74.70 93.45 -3.36
C GLU A 182 -73.60 92.74 -4.16
N ARG A 183 -73.00 93.41 -5.15
CA ARG A 183 -71.79 92.91 -5.85
C ARG A 183 -70.62 92.72 -4.89
N LEU A 184 -70.32 93.69 -4.04
CA LEU A 184 -69.28 93.58 -3.01
C LEU A 184 -69.55 92.42 -2.04
N ARG A 185 -70.81 92.18 -1.64
CA ARG A 185 -71.20 91.01 -0.84
C ARG A 185 -71.00 89.69 -1.60
N SER A 186 -71.34 89.66 -2.89
CA SER A 186 -71.14 88.49 -3.76
C SER A 186 -69.66 88.18 -3.98
N GLU A 187 -68.82 89.20 -4.16
CA GLU A 187 -67.36 89.08 -4.27
C GLU A 187 -66.74 88.55 -2.96
N GLU A 188 -67.13 89.09 -1.81
CA GLU A 188 -66.70 88.58 -0.49
C GLU A 188 -67.17 87.13 -0.24
N LEU A 189 -68.39 86.76 -0.66
CA LEU A 189 -68.89 85.39 -0.57
C LEU A 189 -68.16 84.42 -1.50
N THR A 190 -67.86 84.81 -2.75
CA THR A 190 -67.07 83.97 -3.66
C THR A 190 -65.62 83.82 -3.18
N LYS A 191 -65.03 84.86 -2.58
CA LYS A 191 -63.72 84.79 -1.91
C LYS A 191 -63.73 83.77 -0.76
N ARG A 192 -64.67 83.88 0.20
CA ARG A 192 -64.81 82.91 1.31
C ARG A 192 -65.09 81.49 0.84
N LEU A 193 -65.88 81.31 -0.23
CA LEU A 193 -66.06 80.01 -0.86
C LEU A 193 -64.75 79.46 -1.43
N SER A 194 -63.96 80.28 -2.13
CA SER A 194 -62.66 79.85 -2.66
C SER A 194 -61.68 79.44 -1.55
N GLU A 195 -61.55 80.25 -0.49
CA GLU A 195 -60.72 79.97 0.69
C GLU A 195 -61.15 78.67 1.39
N SER A 196 -62.46 78.44 1.56
CA SER A 196 -63.03 77.22 2.13
C SER A 196 -62.76 75.99 1.24
N THR A 197 -62.90 76.10 -0.08
CA THR A 197 -62.57 75.00 -1.00
C THR A 197 -61.07 74.68 -1.02
N GLU A 198 -60.19 75.68 -0.85
CA GLU A 198 -58.74 75.46 -0.76
C GLU A 198 -58.36 74.76 0.56
N GLN A 199 -58.98 75.15 1.69
CA GLN A 199 -58.83 74.46 2.97
C GLN A 199 -59.31 73.00 2.87
N LEU A 200 -60.46 72.76 2.24
CA LEU A 200 -61.03 71.42 2.07
C LEU A 200 -60.23 70.55 1.09
N ALA A 201 -59.56 71.15 0.10
CA ALA A 201 -58.59 70.47 -0.75
C ALA A 201 -57.31 70.08 0.02
N LYS A 202 -56.78 70.98 0.86
CA LYS A 202 -55.62 70.71 1.74
C LYS A 202 -55.93 69.60 2.76
N ALA A 203 -57.13 69.59 3.35
CA ALA A 203 -57.58 68.54 4.25
C ALA A 203 -57.66 67.16 3.56
N LYS A 204 -58.25 67.10 2.35
CA LYS A 204 -58.28 65.86 1.57
C LYS A 204 -56.88 65.34 1.18
N ALA A 205 -55.95 66.26 0.90
CA ALA A 205 -54.56 65.88 0.61
C ALA A 205 -53.86 65.25 1.83
N SER A 206 -54.05 65.79 3.05
CA SER A 206 -53.47 65.22 4.26
C SER A 206 -54.17 63.92 4.71
N GLU A 207 -55.49 63.78 4.51
CA GLU A 207 -56.19 62.49 4.68
C GLU A 207 -55.62 61.42 3.73
N MET A 208 -55.35 61.77 2.47
CA MET A 208 -54.78 60.85 1.50
C MET A 208 -53.33 60.44 1.83
N GLN A 209 -52.55 61.36 2.40
CA GLN A 209 -51.21 61.08 2.96
C GLN A 209 -51.30 60.13 4.17
N LEU A 210 -52.18 60.42 5.14
CA LEU A 210 -52.40 59.56 6.31
C LEU A 210 -52.89 58.15 5.91
N ALA A 211 -53.71 58.02 4.88
CA ALA A 211 -54.11 56.72 4.33
C ALA A 211 -52.92 55.97 3.71
N ALA A 212 -52.04 56.65 2.97
CA ALA A 212 -50.84 56.06 2.40
C ALA A 212 -49.81 55.65 3.47
N GLU A 213 -49.66 56.43 4.54
CA GLU A 213 -48.79 56.08 5.68
C GLU A 213 -49.35 54.90 6.48
N ARG A 214 -50.65 54.87 6.78
CA ARG A 214 -51.31 53.72 7.41
C ARG A 214 -51.11 52.44 6.61
N LYS A 215 -51.20 52.53 5.26
CA LYS A 215 -50.88 51.38 4.41
C LYS A 215 -49.42 50.95 4.54
N ARG A 216 -48.45 51.89 4.43
CA ARG A 216 -47.01 51.58 4.62
C ARG A 216 -46.73 50.92 5.97
N VAL A 217 -47.37 51.36 7.05
CA VAL A 217 -47.23 50.74 8.38
C VAL A 217 -47.78 49.31 8.38
N SER A 218 -48.94 49.07 7.76
CA SER A 218 -49.49 47.70 7.60
C SER A 218 -48.58 46.80 6.77
N ASP A 219 -48.07 47.30 5.63
CA ASP A 219 -47.14 46.57 4.76
C ASP A 219 -45.84 46.22 5.53
N LEU A 220 -45.32 47.15 6.32
CA LEU A 220 -44.14 46.95 7.18
C LEU A 220 -44.40 45.95 8.32
N GLN A 221 -45.57 46.00 8.98
CA GLN A 221 -45.96 45.03 10.00
C GLN A 221 -46.04 43.61 9.44
N GLU A 222 -46.53 43.43 8.21
CA GLU A 222 -46.54 42.12 7.55
C GLU A 222 -45.12 41.63 7.22
N THR A 223 -44.18 42.52 6.88
CA THR A 223 -42.76 42.14 6.71
C THR A 223 -42.08 41.83 8.04
N LEU A 224 -42.38 42.56 9.12
CA LEU A 224 -41.84 42.32 10.45
C LEU A 224 -42.24 40.92 10.95
N ALA A 225 -43.53 40.57 10.88
CA ALA A 225 -44.03 39.27 11.29
C ALA A 225 -43.38 38.10 10.52
N LYS A 226 -43.07 38.28 9.23
CA LYS A 226 -42.33 37.30 8.43
C LYS A 226 -40.87 37.15 8.87
N VAL A 227 -40.21 38.24 9.25
CA VAL A 227 -38.84 38.20 9.81
C VAL A 227 -38.85 37.56 11.20
N GLU A 228 -39.80 37.90 12.07
CA GLU A 228 -39.97 37.28 13.39
C GLU A 228 -40.21 35.76 13.27
N GLN A 229 -41.03 35.31 12.30
CA GLN A 229 -41.23 33.90 11.98
C GLN A 229 -39.97 33.20 11.42
N GLN A 230 -39.05 33.94 10.79
CA GLN A 230 -37.76 33.38 10.37
C GLN A 230 -36.78 33.31 11.55
N LEU A 231 -36.76 34.33 12.42
CA LEU A 231 -35.93 34.37 13.62
C LEU A 231 -36.31 33.26 14.62
N SER A 232 -37.60 32.94 14.76
CA SER A 232 -38.06 31.87 15.67
C SER A 232 -37.56 30.47 15.29
N ARG A 233 -37.09 30.27 14.05
CA ARG A 233 -36.52 29.00 13.56
C ARG A 233 -35.00 28.88 13.79
N ILE A 234 -34.32 29.96 14.18
CA ILE A 234 -32.89 29.93 14.50
C ILE A 234 -32.58 28.93 15.63
N PRO A 235 -33.25 28.93 16.80
CA PRO A 235 -32.95 27.96 17.86
C PRO A 235 -33.20 26.49 17.46
N GLU A 236 -34.14 26.22 16.54
CA GLU A 236 -34.33 24.87 15.98
C GLU A 236 -33.10 24.44 15.16
N LEU A 237 -32.58 25.34 14.32
CA LEU A 237 -31.40 25.10 13.49
C LEU A 237 -30.11 25.02 14.31
N GLU A 238 -29.97 25.84 15.36
CA GLU A 238 -28.85 25.76 16.31
C GLU A 238 -28.88 24.44 17.09
N SER A 239 -30.05 23.97 17.53
CA SER A 239 -30.20 22.68 18.19
C SER A 239 -29.93 21.50 17.26
N ALA A 240 -30.35 21.58 15.99
CA ALA A 240 -30.04 20.57 14.97
C ALA A 240 -28.53 20.53 14.65
N LEU A 241 -27.91 21.69 14.41
CA LEU A 241 -26.47 21.81 14.19
C LEU A 241 -25.66 21.30 15.39
N LYS A 242 -26.15 21.55 16.62
CA LYS A 242 -25.54 21.03 17.84
C LYS A 242 -25.59 19.50 17.89
N ALA A 243 -26.73 18.90 17.56
CA ALA A 243 -26.87 17.44 17.49
C ALA A 243 -25.97 16.82 16.39
N GLU A 244 -25.87 17.44 15.21
CA GLU A 244 -24.94 17.01 14.16
C GLU A 244 -23.48 17.09 14.64
N GLN A 245 -23.07 18.19 15.26
CA GLN A 245 -21.71 18.32 15.84
C GLN A 245 -21.42 17.26 16.89
N ASP A 246 -22.38 16.95 17.77
CA ASP A 246 -22.22 15.94 18.80
C ASP A 246 -22.11 14.53 18.19
N THR A 247 -22.91 14.18 17.17
CA THR A 247 -22.74 12.90 16.43
C THR A 247 -21.41 12.80 15.67
N VAL A 248 -20.95 13.88 15.03
CA VAL A 248 -19.63 13.95 14.38
C VAL A 248 -18.51 13.78 15.40
N SER A 249 -18.68 14.26 16.64
CA SER A 249 -17.71 14.05 17.72
C SER A 249 -17.60 12.57 18.13
N VAL A 250 -18.73 11.84 18.15
CA VAL A 250 -18.77 10.39 18.41
C VAL A 250 -18.07 9.63 17.29
N PHE A 251 -18.42 9.87 16.02
CA PHE A 251 -17.77 9.23 14.88
C PHE A 251 -16.26 9.50 14.82
N LYS A 252 -15.82 10.71 15.21
CA LYS A 252 -14.38 11.03 15.32
C LYS A 252 -13.68 10.19 16.41
N GLN A 253 -14.34 9.95 17.54
CA GLN A 253 -13.80 9.12 18.62
C GLN A 253 -13.79 7.63 18.25
N GLU A 254 -14.81 7.16 17.53
CA GLU A 254 -14.84 5.81 16.96
C GLU A 254 -13.73 5.61 15.93
N ALA A 255 -13.51 6.56 15.02
CA ALA A 255 -12.41 6.52 14.06
C ALA A 255 -11.03 6.46 14.75
N LEU A 256 -10.83 7.21 15.84
CA LEU A 256 -9.61 7.14 16.67
C LEU A 256 -9.45 5.78 17.37
N ASN A 257 -10.55 5.10 17.71
CA ASN A 257 -10.51 3.76 18.28
C ASN A 257 -10.22 2.69 17.20
N TRP A 258 -10.80 2.82 16.01
CA TRP A 258 -10.46 1.99 14.85
C TRP A 258 -8.99 2.15 14.42
N GLN A 259 -8.45 3.36 14.48
CA GLN A 259 -7.03 3.60 14.19
C GLN A 259 -6.12 2.85 15.19
N LYS A 260 -6.44 2.86 16.48
CA LYS A 260 -5.71 2.10 17.52
C LYS A 260 -5.87 0.58 17.37
N ALA A 261 -7.06 0.12 16.97
CA ALA A 261 -7.30 -1.29 16.68
C ALA A 261 -6.45 -1.74 15.48
N SER A 262 -6.40 -0.94 14.41
CA SER A 262 -5.59 -1.20 13.22
C SER A 262 -4.08 -1.23 13.53
N SER A 263 -3.56 -0.27 14.32
CA SER A 263 -2.15 -0.32 14.73
C SER A 263 -1.85 -1.55 15.61
N ARG A 264 -2.77 -1.94 16.49
CA ARG A 264 -2.60 -3.14 17.32
C ARG A 264 -2.69 -4.44 16.52
N ILE A 265 -3.45 -4.48 15.43
CA ILE A 265 -3.46 -5.61 14.48
C ILE A 265 -2.08 -5.73 13.82
N ALA A 266 -1.53 -4.63 13.28
CA ALA A 266 -0.20 -4.63 12.66
C ALA A 266 0.94 -5.04 13.64
N GLU A 267 0.84 -4.65 14.92
CA GLU A 267 1.74 -5.12 15.97
C GLU A 267 1.65 -6.65 16.18
N LEU A 268 0.43 -7.20 16.18
CA LEU A 268 0.18 -8.64 16.38
C LEU A 268 0.57 -9.47 15.15
N GLU A 269 0.35 -8.97 13.93
CA GLU A 269 0.80 -9.59 12.68
C GLU A 269 2.33 -9.64 12.62
N SER A 270 3.00 -8.56 13.02
CA SER A 270 4.47 -8.52 13.14
C SER A 270 4.99 -9.55 14.15
N ALA A 271 4.37 -9.63 15.34
CA ALA A 271 4.71 -10.62 16.35
C ALA A 271 4.51 -12.07 15.84
N LEU A 272 3.36 -12.35 15.23
CA LEU A 272 3.04 -13.66 14.66
C LEU A 272 4.06 -14.08 13.58
N ASN A 273 4.46 -13.16 12.71
CA ASN A 273 5.50 -13.43 11.70
C ASN A 273 6.85 -13.77 12.36
N THR A 274 7.22 -13.12 13.48
CA THR A 274 8.45 -13.47 14.22
C THR A 274 8.36 -14.81 14.93
N GLU A 275 7.20 -15.20 15.46
CA GLU A 275 6.99 -16.53 16.05
C GLU A 275 7.01 -17.63 14.98
N GLN A 276 6.43 -17.38 13.80
CA GLN A 276 6.49 -18.30 12.65
C GLN A 276 7.94 -18.51 12.18
N ALA A 277 8.71 -17.44 11.99
CA ALA A 277 10.13 -17.55 11.61
C ALA A 277 10.98 -18.30 12.66
N ALA A 278 10.68 -18.12 13.96
CA ALA A 278 11.32 -18.88 15.02
C ALA A 278 10.92 -20.38 15.00
N ALA A 279 9.66 -20.69 14.71
CA ALA A 279 9.20 -22.07 14.54
C ALA A 279 9.84 -22.76 13.33
N GLU A 280 9.99 -22.07 12.21
CA GLU A 280 10.71 -22.58 11.01
C GLU A 280 12.18 -22.89 11.33
N GLN A 281 12.86 -22.02 12.09
CA GLN A 281 14.23 -22.28 12.56
C GLN A 281 14.32 -23.52 13.47
N LEU A 282 13.35 -23.72 14.37
CA LEU A 282 13.30 -24.91 15.21
C LEU A 282 13.04 -26.20 14.40
N VAL A 283 12.20 -26.15 13.38
CA VAL A 283 11.97 -27.28 12.45
C VAL A 283 13.25 -27.62 11.68
N GLN A 284 13.99 -26.62 11.20
CA GLN A 284 15.29 -26.85 10.54
C GLN A 284 16.31 -27.46 11.51
N GLN A 285 16.41 -26.96 12.75
CA GLN A 285 17.31 -27.52 13.77
C GLN A 285 16.96 -28.98 14.11
N LEU A 286 15.68 -29.33 14.16
CA LEU A 286 15.24 -30.72 14.37
C LEU A 286 15.64 -31.62 13.19
N ALA A 287 15.46 -31.17 11.95
CA ALA A 287 15.90 -31.91 10.76
C ALA A 287 17.43 -32.12 10.73
N ASP A 288 18.22 -31.11 11.12
CA ASP A 288 19.67 -31.23 11.23
C ASP A 288 20.09 -32.21 12.34
N LEU A 289 19.37 -32.23 13.48
CA LEU A 289 19.59 -33.21 14.56
C LEU A 289 19.21 -34.64 14.14
N GLU A 290 18.14 -34.82 13.35
CA GLU A 290 17.80 -36.13 12.78
C GLU A 290 18.93 -36.63 11.86
N GLN A 291 19.48 -35.76 10.99
CA GLN A 291 20.63 -36.08 10.14
C GLN A 291 21.89 -36.45 10.94
N VAL A 292 22.13 -35.80 12.08
CA VAL A 292 23.21 -36.18 13.01
C VAL A 292 22.92 -37.56 13.63
N SER A 293 21.68 -37.85 14.02
CA SER A 293 21.31 -39.16 14.60
C SER A 293 21.46 -40.33 13.63
N ILE A 294 21.18 -40.11 12.34
CA ILE A 294 21.39 -41.11 11.28
C ILE A 294 22.89 -41.39 11.11
N LYS A 295 23.71 -40.34 11.04
CA LYS A 295 25.17 -40.46 10.94
C LYS A 295 25.79 -41.12 12.18
N ALA A 296 25.25 -40.87 13.38
CA ALA A 296 25.67 -41.56 14.60
C ALA A 296 25.45 -43.07 14.49
N ARG A 297 24.24 -43.50 14.08
CA ARG A 297 23.92 -44.93 13.86
C ARG A 297 24.79 -45.58 12.79
N GLU A 298 25.16 -44.85 11.73
CA GLU A 298 26.14 -45.34 10.75
C GLU A 298 27.53 -45.56 11.36
N VAL A 299 27.98 -44.68 12.24
CA VAL A 299 29.28 -44.80 12.93
C VAL A 299 29.24 -45.95 13.94
N GLU A 300 28.15 -46.10 14.70
CA GLU A 300 27.92 -47.24 15.60
C GLU A 300 27.94 -48.58 14.83
N ALA A 301 27.26 -48.66 13.68
CA ALA A 301 27.26 -49.85 12.83
C ALA A 301 28.65 -50.17 12.25
N LYS A 302 29.44 -49.14 11.90
CA LYS A 302 30.83 -49.30 11.45
C LYS A 302 31.73 -49.76 12.60
N LEU A 303 31.61 -49.17 13.79
CA LEU A 303 32.35 -49.58 14.99
C LEU A 303 32.06 -51.06 15.34
N ALA A 304 30.79 -51.46 15.42
CA ALA A 304 30.38 -52.83 15.68
C ALA A 304 30.83 -53.84 14.60
N SER A 305 31.21 -53.38 13.40
CA SER A 305 31.85 -54.23 12.37
C SER A 305 33.36 -54.39 12.60
N VAL A 306 34.04 -53.33 13.07
CA VAL A 306 35.46 -53.34 13.43
C VAL A 306 35.69 -54.17 14.70
N GLU A 307 34.83 -54.04 15.71
CA GLU A 307 34.90 -54.85 16.95
C GLU A 307 34.80 -56.36 16.66
N ARG A 308 33.98 -56.77 15.68
CA ARG A 308 33.91 -58.17 15.22
C ARG A 308 35.18 -58.60 14.49
N GLN A 309 35.73 -57.75 13.62
CA GLN A 309 37.00 -58.02 12.95
C GLN A 309 38.16 -58.14 13.96
N GLU A 310 38.15 -57.33 15.02
CA GLU A 310 39.13 -57.43 16.11
C GLU A 310 38.96 -58.74 16.89
N ALA A 311 37.73 -59.15 17.19
CA ALA A 311 37.46 -60.44 17.84
C ALA A 311 37.92 -61.64 16.97
N ASP A 312 37.59 -61.64 15.67
CA ASP A 312 38.03 -62.67 14.71
C ASP A 312 39.55 -62.73 14.59
N LEU A 313 40.24 -61.58 14.63
CA LEU A 313 41.71 -61.52 14.60
C LEU A 313 42.33 -61.98 15.92
N ARG A 314 41.73 -61.64 17.07
CA ARG A 314 42.15 -62.12 18.39
C ARG A 314 42.05 -63.64 18.50
N GLN A 315 40.95 -64.23 18.01
CA GLN A 315 40.81 -65.69 17.95
C GLN A 315 41.90 -66.33 17.08
N LYS A 316 42.13 -65.81 15.87
CA LYS A 316 43.19 -66.31 14.98
C LYS A 316 44.60 -66.20 15.57
N ILE A 317 44.87 -65.14 16.34
CA ILE A 317 46.15 -65.02 17.07
C ILE A 317 46.25 -66.12 18.12
N GLN A 318 45.19 -66.37 18.90
CA GLN A 318 45.17 -67.43 19.90
C GLN A 318 45.31 -68.83 19.27
N ASP A 319 44.67 -69.08 18.13
CA ASP A 319 44.78 -70.34 17.38
C ASP A 319 46.23 -70.55 16.88
N LEU A 320 46.84 -69.52 16.29
CA LEU A 320 48.25 -69.53 15.84
C LEU A 320 49.25 -69.65 17.00
N GLU A 321 48.95 -69.11 18.18
CA GLU A 321 49.77 -69.29 19.38
C GLU A 321 49.74 -70.75 19.87
N VAL A 322 48.60 -71.44 19.75
CA VAL A 322 48.48 -72.88 20.01
C VAL A 322 49.26 -73.68 18.98
N GLU A 323 49.09 -73.45 17.68
CA GLU A 323 49.83 -74.14 16.61
C GLU A 323 51.36 -73.97 16.78
N LEU A 324 51.82 -72.74 17.04
CA LEU A 324 53.22 -72.44 17.32
C LEU A 324 53.74 -73.11 18.60
N SER A 325 52.89 -73.30 19.61
CA SER A 325 53.26 -74.05 20.82
C SER A 325 53.44 -75.54 20.52
N GLU A 326 52.59 -76.13 19.68
CA GLU A 326 52.76 -77.52 19.23
C GLU A 326 54.00 -77.70 18.36
N GLU A 327 54.28 -76.80 17.41
CA GLU A 327 55.51 -76.85 16.61
C GLU A 327 56.76 -76.77 17.50
N ARG A 328 56.75 -75.90 18.52
CA ARG A 328 57.84 -75.81 19.50
C ARG A 328 57.98 -77.09 20.33
N GLN A 329 56.88 -77.75 20.69
CA GLN A 329 56.94 -79.05 21.36
C GLN A 329 57.53 -80.12 20.44
N LYS A 330 57.04 -80.24 19.20
CA LYS A 330 57.56 -81.18 18.18
C LYS A 330 59.05 -80.92 17.88
N GLY A 331 59.48 -79.66 17.87
CA GLY A 331 60.88 -79.25 17.77
C GLY A 331 61.73 -79.65 18.99
N SER A 332 61.19 -79.54 20.20
CA SER A 332 61.83 -80.01 21.43
C SER A 332 61.96 -81.53 21.48
N GLU A 333 60.93 -82.26 21.06
CA GLU A 333 60.92 -83.73 20.99
C GLU A 333 61.95 -84.24 19.97
N THR A 334 62.01 -83.65 18.78
CA THR A 334 63.00 -83.99 17.76
C THR A 334 64.43 -83.59 18.14
N MET A 335 64.62 -82.45 18.84
CA MET A 335 65.92 -82.11 19.44
C MET A 335 66.34 -83.12 20.52
N GLY A 336 65.40 -83.60 21.34
CA GLY A 336 65.64 -84.68 22.31
C GLY A 336 66.06 -85.99 21.63
N GLN A 337 65.37 -86.39 20.55
CA GLN A 337 65.73 -87.56 19.74
C GLN A 337 67.13 -87.43 19.11
N LEU A 338 67.49 -86.25 18.60
CA LEU A 338 68.83 -85.97 18.08
C LEU A 338 69.91 -86.12 19.16
N HIS A 339 69.66 -85.66 20.38
CA HIS A 339 70.61 -85.78 21.49
C HIS A 339 70.74 -87.23 22.00
N GLU A 340 69.69 -88.05 21.95
CA GLU A 340 69.82 -89.50 22.20
C GLU A 340 70.59 -90.21 21.07
N LEU A 341 70.41 -89.82 19.80
CA LEU A 341 71.22 -90.32 18.69
C LEU A 341 72.70 -89.92 18.82
N GLU A 342 73.00 -88.73 19.34
CA GLU A 342 74.35 -88.26 19.65
C GLU A 342 75.01 -89.08 20.77
N LYS A 343 74.25 -89.44 21.82
CA LYS A 343 74.70 -90.40 22.86
C LYS A 343 74.95 -91.80 22.28
N VAL A 344 74.11 -92.27 21.36
CA VAL A 344 74.34 -93.54 20.66
C VAL A 344 75.59 -93.46 19.79
N ALA A 345 75.80 -92.37 19.05
CA ALA A 345 76.98 -92.18 18.19
C ALA A 345 78.29 -92.15 18.98
N THR A 346 78.33 -91.41 20.09
CA THR A 346 79.48 -91.39 21.02
C THR A 346 79.71 -92.76 21.66
N ARG A 347 78.64 -93.48 22.06
CA ARG A 347 78.77 -94.86 22.57
C ARG A 347 79.25 -95.85 21.50
N VAL A 348 78.91 -95.63 20.23
CA VAL A 348 79.47 -96.39 19.10
C VAL A 348 80.97 -96.11 18.96
N GLN A 349 81.42 -94.86 19.04
CA GLN A 349 82.86 -94.53 19.04
C GLN A 349 83.62 -95.19 20.20
N GLU A 350 83.05 -95.22 21.41
CA GLU A 350 83.64 -95.94 22.55
C GLU A 350 83.78 -97.45 22.27
N LEU A 351 82.74 -98.07 21.68
CA LEU A 351 82.75 -99.49 21.33
C LEU A 351 83.70 -99.80 20.16
N GLU A 352 83.85 -98.91 19.18
CA GLU A 352 84.85 -99.01 18.13
C GLU A 352 86.27 -98.91 18.70
N GLY A 353 86.50 -98.01 19.66
CA GLY A 353 87.75 -97.91 20.42
C GLY A 353 88.10 -99.21 21.13
N LEU A 354 87.17 -99.75 21.92
CA LEU A 354 87.34 -101.05 22.61
C LEU A 354 87.55 -102.21 21.62
N LEU A 355 86.90 -102.18 20.45
CA LEU A 355 87.10 -103.17 19.39
C LEU A 355 88.49 -103.04 18.74
N THR A 356 89.05 -101.83 18.62
CA THR A 356 90.45 -101.64 18.18
C THR A 356 91.44 -102.12 19.23
N GLU A 357 91.25 -101.82 20.52
CA GLU A 357 92.09 -102.37 21.59
C GLU A 357 92.09 -103.90 21.56
N GLU A 358 90.92 -104.54 21.42
CA GLU A 358 90.82 -105.99 21.47
C GLU A 358 91.33 -106.65 20.18
N ARG A 359 91.28 -105.97 19.03
CA ARG A 359 92.02 -106.38 17.82
C ARG A 359 93.53 -106.32 18.05
N ASP A 360 94.05 -105.29 18.72
CA ASP A 360 95.47 -105.18 19.05
C ASP A 360 95.90 -106.21 20.12
N ARG A 361 95.07 -106.51 21.13
CA ARG A 361 95.30 -107.62 22.08
C ARG A 361 95.33 -108.97 21.36
N ASN A 362 94.38 -109.24 20.47
CA ASN A 362 94.39 -110.47 19.66
C ASN A 362 95.59 -110.52 18.70
N GLY A 363 96.01 -109.39 18.13
CA GLY A 363 97.25 -109.28 17.35
C GLY A 363 98.51 -109.57 18.18
N MET A 364 98.57 -109.11 19.43
CA MET A 364 99.66 -109.44 20.36
C MET A 364 99.62 -110.91 20.81
N LEU A 365 98.44 -111.47 21.06
CA LEU A 365 98.29 -112.90 21.37
C LEU A 365 98.71 -113.78 20.18
N ALA A 366 98.34 -113.42 18.95
CA ALA A 366 98.80 -114.12 17.74
C ALA A 366 100.32 -114.08 17.60
N ARG A 367 100.97 -112.93 17.84
CA ARG A 367 102.44 -112.84 17.89
C ARG A 367 103.04 -113.76 18.95
N ARG A 368 102.48 -113.78 20.17
CA ARG A 368 102.93 -114.65 21.26
C ARG A 368 102.72 -116.15 20.96
N VAL A 369 101.72 -116.52 20.17
CA VAL A 369 101.55 -117.90 19.69
C VAL A 369 102.67 -118.24 18.70
N VAL A 370 102.95 -117.37 17.71
CA VAL A 370 104.06 -117.57 16.76
C VAL A 370 105.42 -117.62 17.47
N GLU A 371 105.65 -116.77 18.48
CA GLU A 371 106.86 -116.82 19.33
C GLU A 371 106.95 -118.14 20.12
N ALA A 372 105.83 -118.66 20.64
CA ALA A 372 105.79 -119.94 21.35
C ALA A 372 106.01 -121.14 20.41
N GLU A 373 105.47 -121.10 19.19
CA GLU A 373 105.72 -122.10 18.15
C GLU A 373 107.20 -122.11 17.73
N GLN A 374 107.79 -120.93 17.48
CA GLN A 374 109.23 -120.80 17.19
C GLN A 374 110.11 -121.24 18.37
N ALA A 375 109.70 -120.95 19.61
CA ALA A 375 110.39 -121.45 20.80
C ALA A 375 110.34 -122.98 20.88
N ALA A 376 109.19 -123.60 20.63
CA ALA A 376 109.03 -125.05 20.57
C ALA A 376 109.86 -125.68 19.44
N GLU A 377 109.87 -125.08 18.25
CA GLU A 377 110.70 -125.52 17.11
C GLU A 377 112.20 -125.40 17.40
N SER A 378 112.61 -124.39 18.18
CA SER A 378 114.00 -124.27 18.65
C SER A 378 114.35 -125.33 19.71
N ALA A 379 113.37 -125.76 20.51
CA ALA A 379 113.56 -126.81 21.51
C ALA A 379 113.68 -128.20 20.87
N THR A 380 112.87 -128.50 19.85
CA THR A 380 113.03 -129.76 19.06
C THR A 380 114.38 -129.80 18.35
N LYS A 381 114.82 -128.71 17.70
CA LYS A 381 116.15 -128.64 17.07
C LYS A 381 117.31 -128.84 18.07
N ARG A 382 117.17 -128.36 19.32
CA ARG A 382 118.14 -128.62 20.40
C ARG A 382 118.14 -130.07 20.87
N LEU A 383 116.99 -130.74 20.89
CA LEU A 383 116.89 -132.17 21.21
C LEU A 383 117.52 -133.02 20.10
N GLU A 384 117.34 -132.65 18.83
CA GLU A 384 118.03 -133.27 17.69
C GLU A 384 119.55 -133.07 17.77
N GLU A 385 120.03 -131.87 18.12
CA GLU A 385 121.47 -131.63 18.37
C GLU A 385 122.02 -132.49 19.52
N MET A 386 121.27 -132.67 20.62
CA MET A 386 121.67 -133.55 21.72
C MET A 386 121.74 -135.02 21.27
N ALA A 387 120.75 -135.51 20.52
CA ALA A 387 120.77 -136.86 19.95
C ALA A 387 121.97 -137.06 19.00
N ARG A 388 122.33 -136.02 18.23
CA ARG A 388 123.50 -136.03 17.35
C ARG A 388 124.82 -136.11 18.13
N LYS A 389 124.99 -135.29 19.18
CA LYS A 389 126.18 -135.30 20.05
C LYS A 389 126.30 -136.60 20.86
N LEU A 390 125.18 -137.19 21.29
CA LEU A 390 125.18 -138.52 21.92
C LEU A 390 125.59 -139.62 20.92
N SER A 391 125.23 -139.49 19.65
CA SER A 391 125.68 -140.39 18.58
C SER A 391 127.19 -140.25 18.28
N GLU A 392 127.73 -139.03 18.34
CA GLU A 392 129.17 -138.78 18.20
C GLU A 392 129.98 -139.37 19.38
N ILE A 393 129.48 -139.25 20.60
CA ILE A 393 130.07 -139.89 21.80
C ILE A 393 130.06 -141.42 21.67
N ALA A 394 128.96 -142.01 21.19
CA ALA A 394 128.88 -143.45 20.92
C ALA A 394 129.84 -143.88 19.79
N GLY A 395 130.01 -143.06 18.75
CA GLY A 395 130.96 -143.31 17.66
C GLY A 395 132.42 -143.32 18.11
N LEU A 396 132.83 -142.34 18.92
CA LEU A 396 134.20 -142.25 19.45
C LEU A 396 134.55 -143.42 20.38
N ALA A 397 133.59 -143.89 21.19
CA ALA A 397 133.74 -145.09 22.01
C ALA A 397 134.03 -146.36 21.18
N SER A 398 133.62 -146.40 19.91
CA SER A 398 133.84 -147.54 19.02
C SER A 398 135.19 -147.53 18.29
N GLN A 399 135.92 -146.40 18.26
CA GLN A 399 137.17 -146.28 17.47
C GLN A 399 138.46 -146.27 18.31
N LEU A 400 138.40 -145.97 19.61
CA LEU A 400 139.54 -146.07 20.52
C LEU A 400 139.64 -147.41 21.29
N GLY A 401 138.83 -148.41 20.90
CA GLY A 401 138.97 -149.79 21.35
C GLY A 401 140.16 -150.56 20.76
N ASN A 402 141.14 -149.89 20.11
CA ASN A 402 142.20 -150.55 19.36
C ASN A 402 143.56 -149.80 19.37
N GLY A 403 144.15 -149.57 20.55
CA GLY A 403 145.59 -149.29 20.64
C GLY A 403 146.08 -148.44 21.82
N ARG A 404 146.60 -149.10 22.88
CA ARG A 404 147.27 -148.52 24.08
C ARG A 404 146.35 -147.67 24.99
N GLY A 405 146.67 -147.43 26.26
CA GLY A 405 147.69 -148.07 27.11
C GLY A 405 148.54 -147.10 27.95
N GLN A 406 148.68 -147.44 29.23
CA GLN A 406 149.54 -146.85 30.30
C GLN A 406 149.02 -145.63 31.07
N SER A 407 149.16 -145.74 32.40
CA SER A 407 149.01 -144.75 33.49
C SER A 407 147.63 -144.14 33.70
#